data_AF-A0A958RJJ3-F1
#
_entry.id   AF-A0A958RJJ3-F1
#
_cell.length_a   1.000
_cell.length_b   1.000
_cell.length_c   1.000
_cell.angle_alpha   90.00
_cell.angle_beta   90.00
_cell.angle_gamma   90.00
#
_symmetry.space_group_name_H-M   'P 1'
#
loop_
_entity.id
_entity.type
_entity.pdbx_description
1 polymer ?
#
loop_
_entity_poly.entity_id
_entity_poly.type
_entity_poly.pdbx_seq_one_letter_code
_entity_poly.pdbx_strand_id
1 'polypeptide(L)'
;WETSLFMTKKLKKKYYGNPLEAHVEVDKNFNHSITELHFGIWLNLWYQTLDELFQGDVVENAKRRARKMGTFMYLKIFEARQK
;
A
#
# COMPACT_ATOMS: atom_id res chain seq x y z
N TRP A 1 2.56 -6.67 -3.79
CA TRP A 1 1.91 -5.34 -3.75
C TRP A 1 1.63 -4.84 -5.16
N GLU A 2 2.64 -4.79 -6.05
CA GLU A 2 2.52 -4.37 -7.45
C GLU A 2 1.42 -5.09 -8.24
N THR A 3 1.35 -6.42 -8.15
CA THR A 3 0.34 -7.20 -8.88
C THR A 3 -1.09 -6.89 -8.42
N SER A 4 -1.32 -6.67 -7.13
CA SER A 4 -2.65 -6.33 -6.58
C SER A 4 -3.05 -4.88 -6.87
N LEU A 5 -2.06 -3.99 -6.91
CA LEU A 5 -2.24 -2.55 -7.10
C LEU A 5 -2.55 -2.19 -8.55
N PHE A 6 -1.84 -2.79 -9.51
CA PHE A 6 -1.99 -2.42 -10.92
C PHE A 6 -2.83 -3.40 -11.74
N MET A 7 -2.90 -4.70 -11.37
CA MET A 7 -3.63 -5.76 -12.09
C MET A 7 -3.63 -5.62 -13.63
N THR A 8 -2.54 -5.09 -14.20
CA THR A 8 -2.35 -5.06 -15.65
C THR A 8 -1.98 -6.48 -16.08
N LYS A 9 -2.29 -6.80 -17.34
CA LYS A 9 -2.02 -8.08 -18.04
C LYS A 9 -0.87 -8.88 -17.42
N LYS A 10 -1.07 -10.18 -17.18
CA LYS A 10 -0.10 -11.19 -16.66
C LYS A 10 1.34 -10.65 -16.66
N LEU A 11 1.72 -9.95 -15.59
CA LEU A 11 3.01 -9.26 -15.52
C LEU A 11 4.12 -10.30 -15.72
N LYS A 12 4.99 -10.07 -16.72
CA LYS A 12 6.12 -10.98 -17.00
C LYS A 12 7.06 -11.11 -15.80
N LYS A 13 7.10 -10.08 -14.95
CA LYS A 13 7.81 -10.06 -13.67
C LYS A 13 6.80 -9.74 -12.58
N LYS A 14 6.53 -10.70 -11.71
CA LYS A 14 5.69 -10.49 -10.52
C LYS A 14 6.59 -10.14 -9.35
N TYR A 15 6.10 -9.29 -8.45
CA TYR A 15 6.72 -9.13 -7.14
C TYR A 15 6.45 -10.38 -6.29
N TYR A 16 7.51 -11.04 -5.81
CA TYR A 16 7.43 -12.28 -5.02
C TYR A 16 7.56 -12.09 -3.51
N GLY A 17 7.88 -10.88 -3.04
CA GLY A 17 8.01 -10.62 -1.60
C GLY A 17 6.67 -10.63 -0.88
N ASN A 18 6.73 -10.64 0.46
CA ASN A 18 5.58 -10.53 1.34
C ASN A 18 5.46 -9.07 1.85
N PRO A 19 4.55 -8.26 1.28
CA PRO A 19 4.45 -6.85 1.66
C PRO A 19 4.06 -6.68 3.12
N LEU A 20 3.20 -7.56 3.66
CA LEU A 20 2.73 -7.43 5.04
C LEU A 20 3.88 -7.61 6.02
N GLU A 21 4.70 -8.65 5.83
CA GLU A 21 5.87 -8.92 6.65
C GLU A 21 6.85 -7.74 6.64
N ALA A 22 7.11 -7.17 5.47
CA ALA A 22 7.95 -5.98 5.36
C ALA A 22 7.38 -4.79 6.15
N HIS A 23 6.07 -4.55 6.15
CA HIS A 23 5.49 -3.44 6.89
C HIS A 23 5.47 -3.69 8.42
N VAL A 24 5.27 -4.94 8.85
CA VAL A 24 5.39 -5.31 10.27
C VAL A 24 6.83 -5.10 10.76
N GLU A 25 7.81 -5.49 9.96
CA GLU A 25 9.23 -5.32 10.29
C GLU A 25 9.62 -3.84 10.39
N VAL A 26 9.19 -3.01 9.44
CA VAL A 26 9.40 -1.56 9.51
C VAL A 26 8.73 -1.00 10.78
N ASP A 27 7.50 -1.38 11.08
CA ASP A 27 6.83 -0.91 12.30
C ASP A 27 7.59 -1.25 13.59
N LYS A 28 8.12 -2.47 13.70
CA LYS A 28 8.97 -2.88 14.81
C LYS A 28 10.23 -2.02 14.92
N ASN A 29 10.90 -1.77 13.80
CA ASN A 29 12.12 -0.97 13.75
C ASN A 29 11.89 0.51 14.10
N PHE A 30 10.65 0.98 14.01
CA PHE A 30 10.21 2.31 14.43
C PHE A 30 9.42 2.28 15.75
N ASN A 31 9.67 1.29 16.62
CA ASN A 31 9.09 1.17 17.96
C ASN A 31 7.55 1.29 17.95
N HIS A 32 6.89 0.68 16.97
CA HIS A 32 5.45 0.66 16.82
C HIS A 32 4.79 2.04 16.66
N SER A 33 5.53 3.01 16.13
CA SER A 33 5.07 4.40 15.94
C SER A 33 4.30 4.63 14.63
N ILE A 34 4.18 3.65 13.74
CA ILE A 34 3.45 3.81 12.48
C ILE A 34 1.95 3.85 12.76
N THR A 35 1.32 4.99 12.52
CA THR A 35 -0.12 5.20 12.68
C THR A 35 -0.85 5.27 11.34
N GLU A 36 -2.18 5.30 11.38
CA GLU A 36 -3.04 5.56 10.24
C GLU A 36 -2.70 6.87 9.50
N LEU A 37 -2.13 7.85 10.21
CA LEU A 37 -1.67 9.12 9.62
C LEU A 37 -0.63 8.89 8.53
N HIS A 38 0.32 7.97 8.75
CA HIS A 38 1.37 7.67 7.79
C HIS A 38 0.80 7.06 6.50
N PHE A 39 -0.18 6.17 6.63
CA PHE A 39 -0.89 5.62 5.48
C PHE A 39 -1.75 6.67 4.77
N GLY A 40 -2.34 7.62 5.51
CA GLY A 40 -3.05 8.77 4.95
C GLY A 40 -2.14 9.67 4.11
N ILE A 41 -0.96 10.01 4.64
CA ILE A 41 0.06 10.79 3.92
C ILE A 41 0.50 10.04 2.65
N TRP A 42 0.81 8.75 2.77
CA TRP A 42 1.19 7.93 1.62
C TRP A 42 0.10 7.89 0.55
N LEU A 43 -1.18 7.73 0.92
CA LEU A 43 -2.30 7.75 -0.02
C LEU A 43 -2.44 9.11 -0.72
N ASN A 44 -2.27 10.21 0.00
CA ASN A 44 -2.34 11.55 -0.59
C ASN A 44 -1.23 11.75 -1.63
N LEU A 45 0.02 11.41 -1.29
CA LEU A 45 1.15 11.47 -2.21
C LEU A 45 0.94 10.55 -3.43
N TRP A 46 0.42 9.34 -3.19
CA TRP A 46 0.08 8.38 -4.24
C TRP A 46 -0.95 8.95 -5.21
N TYR A 47 -2.01 9.58 -4.70
CA TYR A 47 -3.07 10.16 -5.51
C TYR A 47 -2.58 11.35 -6.32
N GLN A 48 -1.86 12.26 -5.67
CA GLN A 48 -1.25 13.41 -6.31
C GLN A 48 -0.36 12.97 -7.47
N THR A 49 0.53 11.98 -7.24
CA THR A 49 1.41 11.44 -8.28
C THR A 49 0.62 10.87 -9.45
N LEU A 50 -0.47 10.15 -9.17
CA LEU A 50 -1.31 9.58 -10.22
C LEU A 50 -2.04 10.66 -11.03
N ASP A 51 -2.55 11.69 -10.36
CA ASP A 51 -3.27 12.80 -10.98
C ASP A 51 -2.35 13.69 -11.83
N GLU A 52 -1.09 13.85 -11.42
CA GLU A 52 -0.10 14.66 -12.15
C GLU A 52 0.45 13.93 -13.39
N LEU A 53 0.61 12.61 -13.33
CA LEU A 53 1.37 11.86 -14.33
C LEU A 53 0.51 10.98 -15.24
N PHE A 54 -0.74 10.71 -14.87
CA PHE A 54 -1.57 9.72 -15.57
C PHE A 54 -3.05 10.13 -15.61
N GLN A 55 -3.85 9.47 -16.45
CA GLN A 55 -5.29 9.70 -16.54
C GLN A 55 -6.05 8.43 -16.96
N GLY A 56 -7.39 8.49 -16.85
CA GLY A 56 -8.31 7.44 -17.30
C GLY A 56 -8.60 6.37 -16.25
N ASP A 57 -9.39 5.37 -16.63
CA ASP A 57 -9.98 4.39 -15.71
C ASP A 57 -8.96 3.55 -14.92
N VAL A 58 -7.77 3.36 -15.47
CA VAL A 58 -6.69 2.62 -14.80
C VAL A 58 -6.20 3.38 -13.56
N VAL A 59 -6.11 4.71 -13.63
CA VAL A 59 -5.73 5.57 -12.50
C VAL A 59 -6.77 5.46 -11.39
N GLU A 60 -8.03 5.59 -11.74
CA GLU A 60 -9.13 5.51 -10.77
C GLU A 60 -9.20 4.12 -10.09
N ASN A 61 -8.92 3.06 -10.86
CA ASN A 61 -8.78 1.72 -10.31
C ASN A 61 -7.57 1.59 -9.37
N ALA A 62 -6.41 2.14 -9.74
CA ALA A 62 -5.21 2.13 -8.90
C ALA A 62 -5.43 2.88 -7.58
N LYS A 63 -6.08 4.06 -7.59
CA LYS A 63 -6.45 4.81 -6.39
C LYS A 63 -7.35 3.99 -5.46
N ARG A 64 -8.44 3.40 -5.99
CA ARG A 64 -9.36 2.54 -5.21
C ARG A 64 -8.65 1.35 -4.58
N ARG A 65 -7.71 0.72 -5.30
CA ARG A 65 -6.93 -0.42 -4.82
C ARG A 65 -5.93 -0.01 -3.74
N ALA A 66 -5.22 1.11 -3.93
CA ALA A 66 -4.30 1.66 -2.94
C ALA A 66 -5.01 1.92 -1.62
N ARG A 67 -6.20 2.54 -1.64
CA ARG A 67 -7.00 2.78 -0.42
C ARG A 67 -7.29 1.49 0.34
N LYS A 68 -7.82 0.47 -0.35
CA LYS A 68 -8.13 -0.83 0.27
C LYS A 68 -6.88 -1.49 0.85
N MET A 69 -5.76 -1.43 0.12
CA MET A 69 -4.49 -1.99 0.56
C MET A 69 -3.94 -1.25 1.79
N GLY A 70 -3.97 0.08 1.80
CA GLY A 70 -3.50 0.90 2.92
C GLY A 70 -4.24 0.57 4.21
N THR A 71 -5.58 0.53 4.18
CA THR A 71 -6.39 0.13 5.34
C THR A 71 -6.07 -1.29 5.79
N PHE A 72 -6.00 -2.25 4.86
CA PHE A 72 -5.69 -3.64 5.20
C PHE A 72 -4.30 -3.79 5.86
N MET A 73 -3.27 -3.13 5.30
CA MET A 73 -1.91 -3.20 5.84
C MET A 73 -1.85 -2.60 7.24
N TYR A 74 -2.46 -1.44 7.47
CA TYR A 74 -2.49 -0.82 8.79
C TYR A 74 -3.12 -1.75 9.85
N LEU A 75 -4.31 -2.31 9.57
CA LEU A 75 -4.98 -3.22 10.49
C LEU A 75 -4.10 -4.44 10.84
N LYS A 76 -3.39 -4.99 9.85
CA LYS A 76 -2.53 -6.15 10.07
C LYS A 76 -1.25 -5.84 10.84
N ILE A 77 -0.67 -4.66 10.65
CA ILE A 77 0.44 -4.19 11.50
C ILE A 77 -0.04 -4.01 12.93
N PHE A 78 -1.19 -3.37 13.13
CA PHE A 78 -1.77 -3.17 14.45
C PHE A 78 -2.06 -4.50 15.17
N GLU A 79 -2.69 -5.47 14.48
CA GLU A 79 -2.89 -6.82 14.99
C GLU A 79 -1.57 -7.51 15.38
N ALA A 80 -0.50 -7.30 14.60
CA ALA A 80 0.81 -7.91 14.84
C ALA A 80 1.52 -7.37 16.09
N ARG A 81 1.13 -6.18 16.59
CA ARG A 81 1.66 -5.62 17.86
C ARG A 81 1.10 -6.31 19.10
N GLN A 82 -0.07 -6.94 18.99
CA GLN A 82 -0.77 -7.59 20.10
C GLN A 82 -0.30 -9.05 20.31
N LYS A 83 0.65 -9.52 19.52
CA LYS A 83 1.25 -10.86 19.61
C LYS A 83 2.62 -10.79 20.24
#